data_AF-A0A2A4K7V2-F1
#
_entry.id   AF-A0A2A4K7V2-F1
#
_cell.length_a   1.000
_cell.length_b   1.000
_cell.length_c   1.000
_cell.angle_alpha   90.00
_cell.angle_beta   90.00
_cell.angle_gamma   90.00
#
_symmetry.space_group_name_H-M   'P 1'
#
loop_
_entity.id
_entity.type
_entity.pdbx_description
1 polymer ?
#
loop_
_entity_poly.entity_id
_entity_poly.type
_entity_poly.pdbx_seq_one_letter_code
_entity_poly.pdbx_strand_id
1 'polypeptide(L)'
;MSQRRTKRSTQAEQDRSTSAEPDISDLEESIKECVRYIICREGSKIPIKRAEIIKHLNTTCQTPSNMVKTILVEADKIIKRVYGYKLIQVEAKSGIQYIVVLTQECDSLPSSAIDGHHRKLLIAALMHIFMSGAAVKEEEMWKFLMEAGLLEENDHAGRKLMTTTFTRQMYLQYRKVGEGDLARNVFLWGQRAVEEVPKLFLLGKMAEAFDKTPDHWCEQYKEATEGNAV
;
A
#
# COMPACT_ATOMS: atom_id res chain seq x y z
N MET A 1 -33.14 -75.57 -24.25
CA MET A 1 -33.34 -75.10 -25.64
C MET A 1 -33.80 -73.65 -25.61
N SER A 2 -33.14 -72.82 -26.43
CA SER A 2 -33.63 -71.55 -27.00
C SER A 2 -33.91 -70.36 -26.06
N GLN A 3 -32.88 -69.54 -25.87
CA GLN A 3 -33.01 -68.10 -25.61
C GLN A 3 -33.52 -67.38 -26.87
N ARG A 4 -34.51 -66.49 -26.75
CA ARG A 4 -34.88 -65.54 -27.83
C ARG A 4 -35.28 -64.16 -27.27
N ARG A 5 -34.26 -63.30 -27.24
CA ARG A 5 -34.18 -61.84 -27.40
C ARG A 5 -35.50 -61.05 -27.61
N THR A 6 -35.68 -59.98 -26.84
CA THR A 6 -36.27 -58.71 -27.34
C THR A 6 -35.58 -57.51 -26.68
N LYS A 7 -35.17 -56.57 -27.55
CA LYS A 7 -34.48 -55.32 -27.25
C LYS A 7 -35.44 -54.32 -26.58
N ARG A 8 -34.96 -53.56 -25.59
CA ARG A 8 -35.49 -52.22 -25.30
C ARG A 8 -34.32 -51.27 -25.03
N SER A 9 -34.12 -50.38 -26.00
CA SER A 9 -33.32 -49.16 -25.94
C SER A 9 -34.12 -48.06 -25.23
N THR A 10 -33.47 -46.92 -24.95
CA THR A 10 -33.91 -45.66 -24.29
C THR A 10 -33.84 -45.70 -22.76
N GLN A 11 -33.14 -44.84 -22.02
CA GLN A 11 -32.53 -43.53 -22.31
C GLN A 11 -31.13 -43.44 -21.66
N ALA A 12 -30.16 -42.91 -22.40
CA ALA A 12 -29.01 -42.24 -21.81
C ALA A 12 -29.46 -40.79 -21.56
N GLU A 13 -29.71 -40.44 -20.31
CA GLU A 13 -29.81 -39.04 -19.90
C GLU A 13 -28.42 -38.45 -20.01
N GLN A 14 -28.30 -37.54 -20.98
CA GLN A 14 -27.12 -36.74 -21.23
C GLN A 14 -26.88 -35.83 -20.03
N ASP A 15 -25.83 -36.14 -19.27
CA ASP A 15 -25.11 -35.19 -18.43
C ASP A 15 -24.58 -34.08 -19.35
N ARG A 16 -25.42 -33.07 -19.58
CA ARG A 16 -25.01 -31.84 -20.27
C ARG A 16 -24.29 -30.99 -19.23
N SER A 17 -23.01 -31.27 -19.05
CA SER A 17 -22.07 -30.40 -18.34
C SER A 17 -21.94 -29.10 -19.14
N THR A 18 -22.85 -28.16 -18.92
CA THR A 18 -22.68 -26.76 -19.33
C THR A 18 -21.57 -26.17 -18.48
N SER A 19 -20.38 -26.05 -19.06
CA SER A 19 -19.39 -25.07 -18.64
C SER A 19 -20.01 -23.68 -18.83
N ALA A 20 -20.63 -23.15 -17.77
CA ALA A 20 -21.22 -21.82 -17.80
C ALA A 20 -20.09 -20.79 -17.94
N GLU A 21 -20.08 -20.05 -19.06
CA GLU A 21 -19.35 -18.79 -19.13
C GLU A 21 -19.93 -17.86 -18.05
N PRO A 22 -19.08 -17.14 -17.30
CA PRO A 22 -19.57 -16.27 -16.24
C PRO A 22 -20.47 -15.19 -16.85
N ASP A 23 -21.67 -15.02 -16.28
CA ASP A 23 -22.60 -13.97 -16.68
C ASP A 23 -21.92 -12.60 -16.49
N ILE A 24 -22.07 -11.71 -17.47
CA ILE A 24 -21.50 -10.35 -17.44
C ILE A 24 -21.99 -9.60 -16.19
N SER A 25 -23.22 -9.89 -15.75
CA SER A 25 -23.80 -9.33 -14.52
C SER A 25 -23.01 -9.74 -13.26
N ASP A 26 -22.55 -10.99 -13.17
CA ASP A 26 -21.81 -11.49 -12.01
C ASP A 26 -20.41 -10.85 -11.90
N LEU A 27 -19.83 -10.51 -13.06
CA LEU A 27 -18.54 -9.81 -13.12
C LEU A 27 -18.67 -8.36 -12.61
N GLU A 28 -19.71 -7.64 -13.01
CA GLU A 28 -19.94 -6.27 -12.56
C GLU A 28 -20.17 -6.18 -11.04
N GLU A 29 -20.95 -7.11 -10.48
CA GLU A 29 -21.18 -7.23 -9.04
C GLU A 29 -19.85 -7.49 -8.30
N SER A 30 -19.03 -8.41 -8.82
CA SER A 30 -17.71 -8.73 -8.26
C SER A 30 -16.77 -7.53 -8.27
N ILE A 31 -16.82 -6.69 -9.31
CA ILE A 31 -16.05 -5.45 -9.40
C ILE A 31 -16.51 -4.45 -8.33
N LYS A 32 -17.81 -4.21 -8.20
CA LYS A 32 -18.37 -3.30 -7.19
C LYS A 32 -18.00 -3.74 -5.78
N GLU A 33 -18.09 -5.04 -5.50
CA GLU A 33 -17.73 -5.58 -4.19
C GLU A 33 -16.22 -5.49 -3.92
N CYS A 34 -15.38 -5.68 -4.95
CA CYS A 34 -13.94 -5.48 -4.84
C CYS A 34 -13.60 -4.02 -4.49
N VAL A 35 -14.23 -3.05 -5.17
CA VAL A 35 -14.08 -1.61 -4.88
C VAL A 35 -14.46 -1.31 -3.44
N ARG A 36 -15.65 -1.78 -3.01
CA ARG A 36 -16.16 -1.58 -1.64
C ARG A 36 -15.19 -2.14 -0.60
N TYR A 37 -14.72 -3.37 -0.80
CA TYR A 37 -13.79 -4.03 0.10
C TYR A 37 -12.49 -3.24 0.28
N ILE A 38 -11.92 -2.75 -0.83
CA ILE A 38 -10.65 -2.01 -0.82
C ILE A 38 -10.81 -0.65 -0.13
N ILE A 39 -11.83 0.13 -0.51
CA ILE A 39 -12.05 1.47 0.05
C ILE A 39 -12.34 1.41 1.55
N CYS A 40 -13.12 0.43 2.02
CA CYS A 40 -13.39 0.27 3.45
C CYS A 40 -12.13 0.00 4.29
N ARG A 41 -11.06 -0.53 3.68
CA ARG A 41 -9.81 -0.84 4.38
C ARG A 41 -8.80 0.30 4.36
N GLU A 42 -9.00 1.30 3.50
CA GLU A 42 -8.03 2.37 3.30
C GLU A 42 -7.77 3.21 4.55
N GLY A 43 -8.79 3.41 5.40
CA GLY A 43 -8.63 4.15 6.66
C GLY A 43 -7.59 3.56 7.62
N SER A 44 -7.29 2.25 7.52
CA SER A 44 -6.25 1.61 8.33
C SER A 44 -4.83 1.83 7.79
N LYS A 45 -4.72 2.17 6.51
CA LYS A 45 -3.47 2.25 5.73
C LYS A 45 -2.64 0.96 5.70
N ILE A 46 -3.19 -0.17 6.16
CA ILE A 46 -2.51 -1.46 6.16
C ILE A 46 -2.58 -2.08 4.74
N PRO A 47 -1.45 -2.56 4.18
CA PRO A 47 -1.45 -3.26 2.89
C PRO A 47 -2.42 -4.44 2.86
N ILE A 48 -3.14 -4.58 1.75
CA ILE A 48 -4.14 -5.62 1.53
C ILE A 48 -3.47 -6.77 0.78
N LYS A 49 -3.42 -7.98 1.37
CA LYS A 49 -2.85 -9.13 0.67
C LYS A 49 -3.76 -9.58 -0.47
N ARG A 50 -3.16 -9.98 -1.61
CA ARG A 50 -3.94 -10.53 -2.74
C ARG A 50 -4.81 -11.72 -2.32
N ALA A 51 -4.29 -12.60 -1.45
CA ALA A 51 -5.03 -13.75 -0.93
C ALA A 51 -6.28 -13.35 -0.12
N GLU A 52 -6.24 -12.23 0.59
CA GLU A 52 -7.40 -11.72 1.34
C GLU A 52 -8.49 -11.22 0.39
N ILE A 53 -8.11 -10.55 -0.71
CA ILE A 53 -9.05 -10.12 -1.76
C ILE A 53 -9.68 -11.33 -2.44
N ILE A 54 -8.89 -12.34 -2.82
CA ILE A 54 -9.39 -13.57 -3.44
C ILE A 54 -10.39 -14.26 -2.51
N LYS A 55 -10.05 -14.39 -1.21
CA LYS A 55 -10.93 -15.01 -0.22
C LYS A 55 -12.25 -14.26 -0.08
N HIS A 56 -12.20 -12.92 -0.03
CA HIS A 56 -13.38 -12.07 0.06
C HIS A 56 -14.30 -12.26 -1.15
N LEU A 57 -13.76 -12.12 -2.36
CA LEU A 57 -14.53 -12.24 -3.60
C LEU A 57 -15.13 -13.64 -3.80
N ASN A 58 -14.38 -14.69 -3.45
CA ASN A 58 -14.90 -16.06 -3.51
C ASN A 58 -16.06 -16.25 -2.52
N THR A 59 -15.95 -15.70 -1.31
CA THR A 59 -16.99 -15.85 -0.29
C THR A 59 -18.26 -15.05 -0.62
N THR A 60 -18.11 -13.85 -1.18
CA THR A 60 -19.25 -12.93 -1.40
C THR A 60 -19.89 -13.10 -2.77
N CYS A 61 -19.09 -13.34 -3.81
CA CYS A 61 -19.54 -13.34 -5.21
C CYS A 61 -19.26 -14.67 -5.93
N GLN A 62 -18.71 -15.69 -5.24
CA GLN A 62 -18.31 -16.98 -5.84
C GLN A 62 -17.35 -16.81 -7.04
N THR A 63 -16.56 -15.73 -7.03
CA THR A 63 -15.69 -15.34 -8.14
C THR A 63 -14.56 -16.37 -8.34
N PRO A 64 -14.39 -16.91 -9.55
CA PRO A 64 -13.24 -17.75 -9.90
C PRO A 64 -11.90 -17.03 -9.75
N SER A 65 -10.87 -17.71 -9.24
CA SER A 65 -9.56 -17.10 -8.96
C SER A 65 -8.85 -16.53 -10.20
N ASN A 66 -9.11 -17.07 -11.39
CA ASN A 66 -8.56 -16.57 -12.66
C ASN A 66 -9.14 -15.21 -13.08
N MET A 67 -10.34 -14.84 -12.60
CA MET A 67 -10.99 -13.56 -12.90
C MET A 67 -10.52 -12.41 -12.00
N VAL A 68 -9.94 -12.71 -10.84
CA VAL A 68 -9.54 -11.70 -9.85
C VAL A 68 -8.55 -10.68 -10.40
N LYS A 69 -7.68 -11.08 -11.34
CA LYS A 69 -6.76 -10.12 -12.00
C LYS A 69 -7.53 -9.07 -12.80
N THR A 70 -8.50 -9.48 -13.61
CA THR A 70 -9.34 -8.58 -14.42
C THR A 70 -10.17 -7.68 -13.52
N ILE A 71 -10.77 -8.25 -12.48
CA ILE A 71 -11.58 -7.50 -11.50
C ILE A 71 -10.75 -6.41 -10.81
N LEU A 72 -9.52 -6.72 -10.39
CA LEU A 72 -8.64 -5.72 -9.76
C LEU A 72 -8.28 -4.58 -10.70
N VAL A 73 -8.07 -4.86 -11.99
CA VAL A 73 -7.77 -3.82 -12.99
C VAL A 73 -8.97 -2.89 -13.18
N GLU A 74 -10.18 -3.42 -13.30
CA GLU A 74 -11.39 -2.59 -13.44
C GLU A 74 -11.74 -1.86 -12.14
N ALA A 75 -11.56 -2.52 -10.98
CA ALA A 75 -11.74 -1.90 -9.68
C ALA A 75 -10.77 -0.72 -9.47
N ASP A 76 -9.49 -0.86 -9.82
CA ASP A 76 -8.50 0.22 -9.72
C ASP A 76 -8.90 1.45 -10.55
N LYS A 77 -9.41 1.25 -11.77
CA LYS A 77 -9.93 2.35 -12.60
C LYS A 77 -11.10 3.08 -11.92
N ILE A 78 -12.01 2.34 -11.29
CA ILE A 78 -13.14 2.92 -10.56
C ILE A 78 -12.65 3.66 -9.32
N ILE A 79 -11.74 3.05 -8.54
CA ILE A 79 -11.13 3.64 -7.34
C ILE A 79 -10.44 4.96 -7.68
N LYS A 80 -9.70 5.01 -8.77
CA LYS A 80 -9.03 6.21 -9.27
C LYS A 80 -10.02 7.30 -9.69
N ARG A 81 -11.00 6.94 -10.51
CA ARG A 81 -11.96 7.91 -11.07
C ARG A 81 -12.93 8.46 -10.02
N VAL A 82 -13.42 7.63 -9.11
CA VAL A 82 -14.51 7.98 -8.18
C VAL A 82 -13.98 8.46 -6.84
N TYR A 83 -12.94 7.81 -6.30
CA TYR A 83 -12.42 8.08 -4.96
C TYR A 83 -11.08 8.83 -4.97
N GLY A 84 -10.44 8.96 -6.14
CA GLY A 84 -9.13 9.62 -6.26
C GLY A 84 -7.97 8.80 -5.70
N TYR A 85 -8.12 7.49 -5.49
CA TYR A 85 -7.03 6.62 -5.02
C TYR A 85 -6.53 5.69 -6.14
N LYS A 86 -5.31 5.17 -6.03
CA LYS A 86 -4.79 4.12 -6.92
C LYS A 86 -4.25 2.96 -6.10
N LEU A 87 -4.28 1.77 -6.67
CA LEU A 87 -3.67 0.57 -6.12
C LEU A 87 -2.24 0.44 -6.61
N ILE A 88 -1.30 0.42 -5.69
CA ILE A 88 0.10 0.09 -5.98
C ILE A 88 0.36 -1.33 -5.51
N GLN A 89 0.77 -2.18 -6.45
CA GLN A 89 1.18 -3.53 -6.15
C GLN A 89 2.58 -3.51 -5.51
N VAL A 90 2.73 -4.20 -4.39
CA VAL A 90 4.01 -4.33 -3.69
C VAL A 90 4.31 -5.81 -3.48
N GLU A 91 5.52 -6.22 -3.82
CA GLU A 91 5.99 -7.57 -3.55
C GLU A 91 6.58 -7.67 -2.14
N ALA A 92 6.12 -8.65 -1.37
CA ALA A 92 6.64 -8.95 -0.05
C ALA A 92 7.02 -10.43 0.04
N LYS A 93 7.81 -10.79 1.05
CA LYS A 93 8.15 -12.20 1.34
C LYS A 93 6.90 -13.07 1.54
N SER A 94 5.80 -12.47 2.01
CA SER A 94 4.51 -13.14 2.21
C SER A 94 3.64 -13.24 0.93
N GLY A 95 4.17 -12.84 -0.23
CA GLY A 95 3.43 -12.73 -1.48
C GLY A 95 3.00 -11.31 -1.82
N ILE A 96 2.18 -11.19 -2.86
CA ILE A 96 1.72 -9.90 -3.43
C ILE A 96 0.75 -9.20 -2.47
N GLN A 97 1.00 -7.91 -2.24
CA GLN A 97 0.16 -7.00 -1.46
C GLN A 97 -0.19 -5.77 -2.29
N TYR A 98 -1.21 -5.04 -1.87
CA TYR A 98 -1.64 -3.78 -2.47
C TYR A 98 -1.69 -2.70 -1.40
N ILE A 99 -1.08 -1.55 -1.68
CA ILE A 99 -1.32 -0.31 -0.94
C ILE A 99 -2.29 0.55 -1.74
N VAL A 100 -3.22 1.19 -1.06
CA VAL A 100 -4.15 2.15 -1.65
C VAL A 100 -3.56 3.53 -1.35
N VAL A 101 -3.26 4.32 -2.36
CA VAL A 101 -2.58 5.62 -2.21
C VAL A 101 -3.37 6.71 -2.92
N LEU A 102 -3.32 7.94 -2.41
CA LEU A 102 -4.02 9.06 -3.05
C LEU A 102 -3.36 9.39 -4.40
N THR A 103 -4.16 9.69 -5.42
CA THR A 103 -3.68 9.96 -6.80
C THR A 103 -3.22 11.40 -6.97
N GLN A 104 -3.78 12.34 -6.21
CA GLN A 104 -3.34 13.73 -6.27
C GLN A 104 -2.01 13.88 -5.55
N GLU A 105 -1.06 14.56 -6.21
CA GLU A 105 0.04 15.24 -5.52
C GLU A 105 -0.59 16.15 -4.49
N CYS A 106 -0.46 15.75 -3.23
CA CYS A 106 -1.13 16.48 -2.18
C CYS A 106 -0.32 17.78 -2.00
N ASP A 107 -0.93 18.94 -2.36
CA ASP A 107 -0.42 20.29 -2.02
C ASP A 107 -0.31 20.51 -0.49
N SER A 108 -0.81 19.54 0.27
CA SER A 108 -0.72 19.40 1.71
C SER A 108 -0.43 17.92 2.01
N LEU A 109 -0.25 17.50 3.26
CA LEU A 109 -0.04 16.08 3.53
C LEU A 109 -1.40 15.36 3.64
N PRO A 110 -1.60 14.10 3.17
CA PRO A 110 -2.91 13.47 3.18
C PRO A 110 -3.57 13.53 4.56
N SER A 111 -4.70 14.22 4.65
CA SER A 111 -5.56 14.33 5.82
C SER A 111 -6.39 13.05 6.01
N SER A 112 -5.72 11.91 6.17
CA SER A 112 -6.39 10.62 6.37
C SER A 112 -5.99 10.01 7.70
N ALA A 113 -6.97 9.92 8.62
CA ALA A 113 -7.06 9.05 9.82
C ALA A 113 -5.95 9.11 10.88
N ILE A 114 -4.83 9.79 10.62
CA ILE A 114 -3.70 9.90 11.53
C ILE A 114 -3.87 11.15 12.39
N ASP A 115 -3.84 10.97 13.72
CA ASP A 115 -3.82 12.05 14.69
C ASP A 115 -2.83 13.15 14.29
N GLY A 116 -3.17 14.42 14.56
CA GLY A 116 -2.38 15.57 14.13
C GLY A 116 -0.92 15.50 14.58
N HIS A 117 -0.66 14.92 15.75
CA HIS A 117 0.70 14.71 16.26
C HIS A 117 1.42 13.57 15.51
N HIS A 118 0.77 12.42 15.34
CA HIS A 118 1.34 11.29 14.60
C HIS A 118 1.73 11.67 13.15
N ARG A 119 0.94 12.52 12.50
CA ARG A 119 1.25 13.02 11.16
C ARG A 119 2.50 13.89 11.16
N LYS A 120 2.62 14.82 12.10
CA LYS A 120 3.82 15.67 12.26
C LYS A 120 5.06 14.81 12.51
N LEU A 121 4.94 13.80 13.36
CA LEU A 121 6.02 12.85 13.65
C LEU A 121 6.48 12.11 12.39
N LEU A 122 5.54 11.57 11.61
CA LEU A 122 5.85 10.87 10.37
C LEU A 122 6.57 11.78 9.36
N ILE A 123 6.12 13.01 9.20
CA ILE A 123 6.72 13.96 8.25
C ILE A 123 8.08 14.45 8.69
N ALA A 124 8.27 14.73 9.97
CA ALA A 124 9.60 15.04 10.48
C ALA A 124 10.57 13.87 10.23
N ALA A 125 10.15 12.63 10.47
CA ALA A 125 10.97 11.46 10.21
C ALA A 125 11.31 11.29 8.72
N LEU A 126 10.32 11.38 7.82
CA LEU A 126 10.55 11.28 6.37
C LEU A 126 11.45 12.42 5.85
N MET A 127 11.22 13.65 6.32
CA MET A 127 12.05 14.80 5.99
C MET A 127 13.48 14.59 6.47
N HIS A 128 13.69 14.12 7.69
CA HIS A 128 15.04 13.86 8.20
C HIS A 128 15.79 12.79 7.40
N ILE A 129 15.11 11.70 7.02
CA ILE A 129 15.72 10.66 6.16
C ILE A 129 16.08 11.24 4.79
N PHE A 130 15.17 12.01 4.19
CA PHE A 130 15.40 12.62 2.88
C PHE A 130 16.57 13.62 2.91
N MET A 131 16.60 14.51 3.90
CA MET A 131 17.68 15.48 4.06
C MET A 131 19.02 14.83 4.39
N SER A 132 19.01 13.64 5.01
CA SER A 132 20.23 12.88 5.28
C SER A 132 20.81 12.19 4.03
N GLY A 133 20.02 12.04 2.96
CA GLY A 133 20.43 11.36 1.71
C GLY A 133 20.70 9.85 1.86
N ALA A 134 20.49 9.29 3.04
CA ALA A 134 20.83 7.90 3.37
C ALA A 134 19.89 7.34 4.45
N ALA A 135 20.08 6.05 4.77
CA ALA A 135 19.38 5.43 5.90
C ALA A 135 19.84 6.09 7.22
N VAL A 136 18.89 6.46 8.07
CA VAL A 136 19.17 7.14 9.34
C VAL A 136 19.22 6.11 10.46
N LYS A 137 20.22 6.18 11.34
CA LYS A 137 20.28 5.26 12.49
C LYS A 137 19.14 5.54 13.46
N GLU A 138 18.68 4.49 14.13
CA GLU A 138 17.62 4.60 15.13
C GLU A 138 17.92 5.69 16.18
N GLU A 139 19.16 5.73 16.69
CA GLU A 139 19.57 6.67 17.73
C GLU A 139 19.60 8.12 17.22
N GLU A 140 20.03 8.32 15.96
CA GLU A 140 20.05 9.63 15.29
C GLU A 140 18.62 10.14 15.05
N MET A 141 17.72 9.25 14.63
CA MET A 141 16.30 9.55 14.46
C MET A 141 15.66 10.01 15.78
N TRP A 142 15.90 9.28 16.88
CA TRP A 142 15.37 9.67 18.20
C TRP A 142 15.89 11.02 18.64
N LYS A 143 17.20 11.27 18.49
CA LYS A 143 17.81 12.55 18.84
C LYS A 143 17.16 13.70 18.06
N PHE A 144 17.05 13.57 16.75
CA PHE A 144 16.43 14.59 15.89
C PHE A 144 14.98 14.90 16.32
N LEU A 145 14.17 13.87 16.57
CA LEU A 145 12.76 14.06 16.93
C LEU A 145 12.58 14.67 18.33
N MET A 146 13.49 14.38 19.26
CA MET A 146 13.52 15.03 20.57
C MET A 146 13.91 16.51 20.46
N GLU A 147 14.94 16.83 19.67
CA GLU A 147 15.37 18.22 19.41
C GLU A 147 14.27 19.04 18.71
N ALA A 148 13.47 18.39 17.85
CA ALA A 148 12.31 18.99 17.19
C ALA A 148 11.07 19.12 18.11
N GLY A 149 11.13 18.63 19.36
CA GLY A 149 10.00 18.66 20.30
C GLY A 149 8.83 17.76 19.89
N LEU A 150 9.09 16.73 19.08
CA LEU A 150 8.08 15.79 18.57
C LEU A 150 8.08 14.45 19.31
N LEU A 151 9.10 14.19 20.13
CA LEU A 151 9.24 12.97 20.90
C LEU A 151 9.88 13.29 22.27
N GLU A 152 9.40 12.68 23.35
CA GLU A 152 10.01 12.80 24.68
C GLU A 152 11.04 11.68 24.92
N GLU A 153 11.98 11.88 25.85
CA GLU A 153 13.06 10.92 26.14
C GLU A 153 12.56 9.50 26.45
N ASN A 154 11.40 9.38 27.09
CA ASN A 154 10.80 8.10 27.47
C ASN A 154 9.47 7.82 26.74
N ASP A 155 9.26 8.42 25.57
CA ASP A 155 8.05 8.19 24.77
C ASP A 155 8.10 6.82 24.06
N HIS A 156 7.75 5.78 24.80
CA HIS A 156 7.62 4.43 24.28
C HIS A 156 6.49 4.30 23.24
N ALA A 157 5.45 5.13 23.31
CA ALA A 157 4.32 5.06 22.40
C ALA A 157 4.69 5.61 21.01
N GLY A 158 5.34 6.78 20.95
CA GLY A 158 5.85 7.38 19.71
C GLY A 158 6.90 6.50 19.03
N ARG A 159 7.85 5.94 19.79
CA ARG A 159 8.83 4.99 19.25
C ARG A 159 8.18 3.73 18.69
N LYS A 160 7.18 3.17 19.39
CA LYS A 160 6.41 2.00 18.90
C LYS A 160 5.59 2.34 17.66
N LEU A 161 4.99 3.52 17.62
CA LEU A 161 4.26 4.01 16.45
C LEU A 161 5.17 4.04 15.21
N MET A 162 6.38 4.56 15.33
CA MET A 162 7.33 4.62 14.22
C MET A 162 7.85 3.24 13.81
N THR A 163 8.31 2.44 14.77
CA THR A 163 8.92 1.12 14.50
C THR A 163 7.90 0.06 14.09
N THR A 164 6.62 0.21 14.45
CA THR A 164 5.57 -0.79 14.20
C THR A 164 4.46 -0.27 13.29
N THR A 165 3.83 0.86 13.61
CA THR A 165 2.65 1.32 12.87
C THR A 165 3.03 1.87 11.51
N PHE A 166 3.96 2.83 11.44
CA PHE A 166 4.40 3.41 10.18
C PHE A 166 5.15 2.41 9.29
N THR A 167 5.79 1.41 9.89
CA THR A 167 6.41 0.30 9.14
C THR A 167 5.38 -0.65 8.57
N ARG A 168 4.36 -1.02 9.34
CA ARG A 168 3.22 -1.83 8.85
C ARG A 168 2.40 -1.11 7.79
N GLN A 169 2.30 0.21 7.87
CA GLN A 169 1.65 1.06 6.86
C GLN A 169 2.55 1.31 5.63
N MET A 170 3.82 0.86 5.67
CA MET A 170 4.81 1.02 4.61
C MET A 170 5.20 2.48 4.31
N TYR A 171 5.00 3.39 5.27
CA TYR A 171 5.60 4.74 5.18
C TYR A 171 7.07 4.73 5.53
N LEU A 172 7.46 3.92 6.52
CA LEU A 172 8.85 3.72 6.93
C LEU A 172 9.27 2.28 6.65
N GLN A 173 10.54 2.07 6.35
CA GLN A 173 11.18 0.79 6.49
C GLN A 173 12.06 0.83 7.73
N TYR A 174 11.97 -0.19 8.55
CA TYR A 174 12.78 -0.34 9.75
C TYR A 174 13.47 -1.70 9.69
N ARG A 175 14.80 -1.70 9.60
CA ARG A 175 15.57 -2.93 9.43
C ARG A 175 16.91 -2.82 10.13
N LYS A 176 17.44 -3.99 10.51
CA LYS A 176 18.80 -4.11 11.01
C LYS A 176 19.78 -4.16 9.83
N VAL A 177 20.85 -3.39 9.90
CA VAL A 177 21.94 -3.37 8.92
C VAL A 177 23.26 -3.63 9.64
N GLY A 178 24.14 -4.42 9.02
CA GLY A 178 25.40 -4.87 9.60
C GLY A 178 25.32 -6.28 10.19
N GLU A 179 26.44 -6.74 10.75
CA GLU A 179 26.61 -8.10 11.29
C GLU A 179 27.04 -8.07 12.76
N GLY A 180 26.62 -9.10 13.52
CA GLY A 180 26.98 -9.28 14.92
C GLY A 180 26.60 -8.10 15.82
N ASP A 181 27.53 -7.71 16.70
CA ASP A 181 27.36 -6.63 17.68
C ASP A 181 27.42 -5.23 17.07
N LEU A 182 27.87 -5.10 15.81
CA LEU A 182 27.90 -3.84 15.08
C LEU A 182 26.59 -3.54 14.36
N ALA A 183 25.65 -4.50 14.34
CA ALA A 183 24.42 -4.36 13.61
C ALA A 183 23.51 -3.30 14.26
N ARG A 184 23.13 -2.28 13.50
CA ARG A 184 22.29 -1.15 13.93
C ARG A 184 20.94 -1.19 13.25
N ASN A 185 19.91 -0.72 13.95
CA ASN A 185 18.63 -0.48 13.31
C ASN A 185 18.67 0.85 12.58
N VAL A 186 18.09 0.88 11.38
CA VAL A 186 18.02 2.08 10.55
C VAL A 186 16.61 2.27 9.99
N PHE A 187 16.26 3.52 9.77
CA PHE A 187 15.05 3.96 9.11
C PHE A 187 15.32 4.35 7.65
N LEU A 188 14.41 3.96 6.76
CA LEU A 188 14.37 4.39 5.36
C LEU A 188 12.94 4.78 4.96
N TRP A 189 12.80 5.43 3.81
CA TRP A 189 11.49 5.63 3.18
C TRP A 189 10.88 4.29 2.77
N GLY A 190 9.60 4.09 3.10
CA GLY A 190 8.81 2.98 2.61
C GLY A 190 8.09 3.30 1.30
N GLN A 191 7.61 2.25 0.63
CA GLN A 191 6.95 2.40 -0.67
C GLN A 191 5.75 3.35 -0.64
N ARG A 192 4.96 3.37 0.45
CA ARG A 192 3.83 4.28 0.58
C ARG A 192 4.28 5.74 0.66
N ALA A 193 5.39 6.02 1.33
CA ALA A 193 5.92 7.38 1.40
C ALA A 193 6.39 7.88 0.02
N VAL A 194 6.99 7.02 -0.79
CA VAL A 194 7.39 7.36 -2.16
C VAL A 194 6.18 7.74 -3.02
N GLU A 195 5.05 7.06 -2.82
CA GLU A 195 3.83 7.30 -3.60
C GLU A 195 2.97 8.47 -3.08
N GLU A 196 2.94 8.71 -1.76
CA GLU A 196 2.03 9.69 -1.14
C GLU A 196 2.71 11.02 -0.75
N VAL A 197 4.04 11.07 -0.63
CA VAL A 197 4.76 12.25 -0.11
C VAL A 197 5.74 12.79 -1.15
N PRO A 198 5.40 13.89 -1.84
CA PRO A 198 6.30 14.51 -2.80
C PRO A 198 7.55 15.04 -2.09
N LYS A 199 8.74 14.52 -2.45
CA LYS A 199 10.01 15.00 -1.87
C LYS A 199 10.23 16.48 -2.10
N LEU A 200 9.81 16.98 -3.27
CA LEU A 200 9.90 18.40 -3.62
C LEU A 200 9.06 19.28 -2.68
N PHE A 201 7.89 18.78 -2.25
CA PHE A 201 7.07 19.47 -1.26
C PHE A 201 7.78 19.58 0.10
N LEU A 202 8.40 18.48 0.57
CA LEU A 202 9.20 18.51 1.80
C LEU A 202 10.39 19.47 1.69
N LEU A 203 11.08 19.46 0.55
CA LEU A 203 12.21 20.35 0.29
C LEU A 203 11.78 21.81 0.26
N GLY A 204 10.64 22.12 -0.36
CA GLY A 204 10.06 23.47 -0.36
C GLY A 204 9.76 23.97 1.05
N LYS A 205 9.19 23.11 1.90
CA LYS A 205 8.93 23.44 3.32
C LYS A 205 10.21 23.64 4.13
N MET A 206 11.24 22.85 3.86
CA MET A 206 12.55 23.03 4.47
C MET A 206 13.20 24.36 4.03
N ALA A 207 13.13 24.68 2.74
CA ALA A 207 13.66 25.92 2.19
C ALA A 207 12.98 27.15 2.81
N GLU A 208 11.65 27.12 2.92
CA GLU A 208 10.85 28.15 3.60
C GLU A 208 11.30 28.36 5.06
N ALA A 209 11.51 27.28 5.82
CA ALA A 209 11.90 27.36 7.23
C ALA A 209 13.31 27.94 7.46
N PHE A 210 14.19 27.88 6.46
CA PHE A 210 15.59 28.34 6.56
C PHE A 210 15.85 29.63 5.77
N ASP A 211 14.81 30.27 5.22
CA ASP A 211 14.92 31.42 4.31
C ASP A 211 15.88 31.13 3.14
N LYS A 212 15.77 29.92 2.58
CA LYS A 212 16.53 29.44 1.41
C LYS A 212 15.61 29.13 0.25
N THR A 213 16.21 28.90 -0.90
CA THR A 213 15.54 28.31 -2.06
C THR A 213 15.82 26.80 -2.09
N PRO A 214 14.91 25.95 -2.64
CA PRO A 214 15.08 24.49 -2.65
C PRO A 214 16.38 23.99 -3.29
N ASP A 215 16.91 24.73 -4.26
CA ASP A 215 18.18 24.46 -4.95
C ASP A 215 19.42 24.66 -4.08
N HIS A 216 19.28 25.27 -2.88
CA HIS A 216 20.36 25.34 -1.89
C HIS A 216 20.90 23.96 -1.52
N TRP A 217 20.03 22.94 -1.50
CA TRP A 217 20.39 21.53 -1.33
C TRP A 217 20.38 20.83 -2.68
N CYS A 218 21.45 21.02 -3.46
CA CYS A 218 21.49 20.60 -4.86
C CYS A 218 21.20 19.10 -5.06
N GLU A 219 21.73 18.22 -4.21
CA GLU A 219 21.52 16.77 -4.30
C GLU A 219 20.05 16.40 -4.04
N GLN A 220 19.47 16.96 -2.97
CA GLN A 220 18.09 16.75 -2.59
C GLN A 220 17.12 17.33 -3.64
N TYR A 221 17.45 18.49 -4.21
CA TYR A 221 16.66 19.09 -5.29
C TYR A 221 16.68 18.24 -6.55
N LYS A 222 17.84 17.70 -6.91
CA LYS A 222 17.97 16.76 -8.03
C LYS A 222 17.14 15.49 -7.80
N GLU A 223 17.27 14.86 -6.63
CA GLU A 223 16.48 13.68 -6.28
C GLU A 223 14.97 13.96 -6.29
N ALA A 224 14.55 15.12 -5.77
CA ALA A 224 13.16 15.53 -5.70
C ALA A 224 12.53 15.84 -7.08
N THR A 225 13.33 16.30 -8.04
CA THR A 225 12.87 16.65 -9.39
C THR A 225 12.94 15.46 -10.36
N GLU A 226 13.93 14.59 -10.21
CA GLU A 226 14.04 13.33 -10.98
C GLU A 226 12.96 12.32 -10.57
N GLY A 227 12.52 12.33 -9.31
CA GLY A 227 11.44 11.48 -8.82
C GLY A 227 10.04 11.77 -9.41
N ASN A 228 9.84 12.94 -10.02
CA ASN A 228 8.60 13.32 -10.70
C ASN A 228 8.60 12.98 -12.22
N ALA A 229 9.67 12.36 -12.72
CA ALA A 229 9.83 12.03 -14.14
C ALA A 229 9.49 10.56 -14.44
N VAL A 230 8.26 10.11 -14.17
CA VAL A 230 7.67 8.88 -14.75
C VAL A 230 6.18 9.06 -15.00
#